data_AF-A0A7K8VT22-F1
#
_entry.id   AF-A0A7K8VT22-F1
#
_cell.length_a   1.000
_cell.length_b   1.000
_cell.length_c   1.000
_cell.angle_alpha   90.00
_cell.angle_beta   90.00
_cell.angle_gamma   90.00
#
_symmetry.space_group_name_H-M   'P 1'
#
loop_
_entity.id
_entity.type
_entity.pdbx_description
1 polymer ?
#
loop_
_entity_poly.entity_id
_entity_poly.type
_entity_poly.pdbx_seq_one_letter_code
_entity_poly.pdbx_strand_id
1 'polypeptide(L)'
;VEGIQAQGVEQELVCIYIHSPCIFQDAHNSSVLNNYVLGAYLRSGRVVGLSQPVEIQFWHDMVLDASNATCVFWQPEAGAGSTGSWSKEGCETTHREGTVICHCNHLTYFAVLLLPTDTLSPAQLASLTYISTIGCSLSAAATLCTLLLCCFSSTPCPPASCRQWLRDNTTKIHMHLLAALLLLNCSFLLSTPLATSAEGLCRVTAALLHAGLLCALAWMAAEAFHLLLLLVKVYNVYIQHYLLKLCLFAWGLPTLAVVAVFVFRRDTYGYHTISTSEGYTNVTM
;
A
#
# COMPACT_ATOMS: atom_id res chain seq x y z
N VAL A 1 58.21 39.14 -23.99
CA VAL A 1 57.14 39.06 -22.97
C VAL A 1 56.05 38.21 -23.58
N GLU A 2 56.08 36.93 -23.24
CA GLU A 2 55.15 35.92 -23.76
C GLU A 2 53.74 36.19 -23.24
N GLY A 3 52.77 36.14 -24.14
CA GLY A 3 51.36 36.16 -23.81
C GLY A 3 50.97 34.81 -23.22
N ILE A 4 50.50 34.82 -21.97
CA ILE A 4 49.81 33.68 -21.38
C ILE A 4 48.39 33.70 -21.95
N GLN A 5 48.20 32.98 -23.04
CA GLN A 5 46.88 32.68 -23.57
C GLN A 5 46.22 31.67 -22.62
N ALA A 6 45.38 32.16 -21.72
CA ALA A 6 44.54 31.32 -20.88
C ALA A 6 43.60 30.53 -21.80
N GLN A 7 43.96 29.28 -22.05
CA GLN A 7 43.16 28.34 -22.81
C GLN A 7 41.92 28.01 -21.97
N GLY A 8 40.83 28.74 -22.24
CA GLY A 8 39.54 28.49 -21.60
C GLY A 8 39.13 27.05 -21.91
N VAL A 9 39.03 26.23 -20.87
CA VAL A 9 38.46 24.89 -20.98
C VAL A 9 36.98 25.09 -21.28
N GLU A 10 36.54 24.67 -22.47
CA GLU A 10 35.13 24.67 -22.83
C GLU A 10 34.40 23.66 -21.92
N GLN A 11 33.52 24.16 -21.06
CA GLN A 11 32.77 23.34 -20.12
C GLN A 11 31.37 23.12 -20.69
N GLU A 12 31.09 21.88 -21.10
CA GLU A 12 29.78 21.47 -21.58
C GLU A 12 28.93 21.02 -20.40
N LEU A 13 27.83 21.74 -20.15
CA LEU A 13 26.81 21.37 -19.17
C LEU A 13 25.82 20.40 -19.82
N VAL A 14 25.70 19.22 -19.21
CA VAL A 14 24.75 18.20 -19.64
C VAL A 14 23.64 18.11 -18.62
N CYS A 15 22.40 18.33 -19.08
CA CYS A 15 21.18 18.14 -18.29
C CYS A 15 20.43 16.92 -18.82
N ILE A 16 20.05 16.02 -17.93
CA ILE A 16 19.28 14.82 -18.25
C ILE A 16 18.00 14.77 -17.43
N TYR A 17 16.94 14.29 -18.06
CA TYR A 17 15.64 14.13 -17.42
C TYR A 17 15.27 12.66 -17.44
N ILE A 18 15.05 12.09 -16.26
CA ILE A 18 14.79 10.67 -16.09
C ILE A 18 13.38 10.51 -15.53
N HIS A 19 12.54 9.80 -16.30
CA HIS A 19 11.17 9.46 -15.93
C HIS A 19 11.06 7.95 -15.65
N SER A 20 11.80 7.47 -14.66
CA SER A 20 11.77 6.09 -14.15
C SER A 20 12.59 5.98 -12.87
N PRO A 21 11.98 6.07 -11.68
CA PRO A 21 12.69 6.08 -10.40
C PRO A 21 13.20 4.69 -9.99
N CYS A 22 12.98 3.65 -10.79
CA CYS A 22 13.47 2.29 -10.51
C CYS A 22 15.00 2.23 -10.32
N ILE A 23 15.73 3.20 -10.88
CA ILE A 23 17.19 3.34 -10.74
C ILE A 23 17.58 4.02 -9.41
N PHE A 24 16.65 4.77 -8.80
CA PHE A 24 16.86 5.62 -7.63
C PHE A 24 15.94 5.19 -6.47
N GLN A 25 16.10 3.96 -6.02
CA GLN A 25 15.35 3.39 -4.88
C GLN A 25 16.22 3.39 -3.63
N ASP A 26 15.87 4.20 -2.64
CA ASP A 26 16.48 4.15 -1.32
C ASP A 26 15.84 3.06 -0.45
N ALA A 27 16.47 2.74 0.68
CA ALA A 27 15.93 1.76 1.63
C ALA A 27 14.58 2.17 2.23
N HIS A 28 14.22 3.46 2.18
CA HIS A 28 12.98 4.00 2.73
C HIS A 28 11.82 4.05 1.73
N ASN A 29 12.00 3.61 0.48
CA ASN A 29 10.99 3.70 -0.59
C ASN A 29 10.36 5.10 -0.69
N SER A 30 11.20 6.13 -0.66
CA SER A 30 10.76 7.52 -0.62
C SER A 30 9.96 7.89 -1.87
N SER A 31 8.86 8.63 -1.70
CA SER A 31 7.99 9.05 -2.80
C SER A 31 8.57 10.26 -3.53
N VAL A 32 8.93 10.09 -4.80
CA VAL A 32 9.44 11.16 -5.67
C VAL A 32 8.28 11.86 -6.38
N LEU A 33 8.23 13.18 -6.26
CA LEU A 33 7.23 14.02 -6.92
C LEU A 33 7.22 13.77 -8.44
N ASN A 34 6.06 13.36 -8.96
CA ASN A 34 5.84 13.04 -10.37
C ASN A 34 6.81 12.01 -10.98
N ASN A 35 7.53 11.24 -10.15
CA ASN A 35 8.56 10.30 -10.61
C ASN A 35 9.63 10.96 -11.51
N TYR A 36 9.94 12.23 -11.26
CA TYR A 36 10.91 12.99 -12.04
C TYR A 36 12.24 13.16 -11.29
N VAL A 37 13.33 12.79 -11.97
CA VAL A 37 14.70 13.03 -11.52
C VAL A 37 15.43 13.86 -12.57
N LEU A 38 16.01 14.98 -12.15
CA LEU A 38 16.78 15.88 -13.01
C LEU A 38 18.27 15.72 -12.71
N GLY A 39 19.05 15.24 -13.68
CA GLY A 39 20.50 15.22 -13.58
C GLY A 39 21.11 16.46 -14.23
N ALA A 40 22.10 17.06 -13.58
CA ALA A 40 22.96 18.09 -14.14
C ALA A 40 24.41 17.77 -13.81
N TYR A 41 25.30 17.76 -14.79
CA TYR A 41 26.73 17.53 -14.59
C TYR A 41 27.58 18.19 -15.68
N LEU A 42 28.82 18.50 -15.34
CA LEU A 42 29.83 18.92 -16.32
C LEU A 42 30.61 17.70 -16.79
N ARG A 43 30.97 17.70 -18.08
CA ARG A 43 31.85 16.66 -18.64
C ARG A 43 33.24 16.63 -18.00
N SER A 44 33.70 17.78 -17.48
CA SER A 44 35.04 17.98 -16.92
C SER A 44 35.21 17.49 -15.48
N GLY A 45 34.14 17.10 -14.78
CA GLY A 45 34.22 16.53 -13.43
C GLY A 45 33.04 16.85 -12.52
N ARG A 46 33.14 16.43 -11.26
CA ARG A 46 32.14 16.71 -10.21
C ARG A 46 32.24 18.18 -9.78
N VAL A 47 31.11 18.85 -9.70
CA VAL A 47 31.02 20.25 -9.27
C VAL A 47 30.32 20.33 -7.93
N VAL A 48 30.98 20.94 -6.94
CA VAL A 48 30.47 21.17 -5.58
C VAL A 48 30.90 22.56 -5.12
N GLY A 49 30.11 23.19 -4.24
CA GLY A 49 30.44 24.48 -3.65
C GLY A 49 30.28 25.68 -4.59
N LEU A 50 29.28 25.66 -5.46
CA LEU A 50 28.94 26.78 -6.34
C LEU A 50 28.61 28.04 -5.51
N SER A 51 29.23 29.17 -5.86
CA SER A 51 28.99 30.47 -5.19
C SER A 51 27.58 31.02 -5.50
N GLN A 52 27.04 30.70 -6.67
CA GLN A 52 25.64 30.91 -7.01
C GLN A 52 24.97 29.54 -7.16
N PRO A 53 24.00 29.17 -6.31
CA PRO A 53 23.34 27.89 -6.40
C PRO A 53 22.53 27.77 -7.69
N VAL A 54 22.39 26.56 -8.19
CA VAL A 54 21.54 26.26 -9.34
C VAL A 54 20.08 26.26 -8.87
N GLU A 55 19.25 26.99 -9.60
CA GLU A 55 17.80 27.02 -9.41
C GLU A 55 17.14 25.96 -10.29
N ILE A 56 16.37 25.06 -9.66
CA ILE A 56 15.64 23.99 -10.33
C ILE A 56 14.18 24.08 -9.90
N GLN A 57 13.26 24.08 -10.86
CA GLN A 57 11.83 24.22 -10.60
C GLN A 57 11.08 22.94 -10.95
N PHE A 58 10.29 22.45 -9.99
CA PHE A 58 9.42 21.29 -10.15
C PHE A 58 7.96 21.72 -10.04
N TRP A 59 7.21 21.55 -11.12
CA TRP A 59 5.78 21.88 -11.17
C TRP A 59 4.94 20.77 -10.54
N HIS A 60 3.90 21.16 -9.81
CA HIS A 60 2.92 20.24 -9.24
C HIS A 60 1.52 20.85 -9.18
N ASP A 61 0.54 19.99 -8.92
CA ASP A 61 -0.85 20.41 -8.72
C ASP A 61 -1.00 21.19 -7.42
N MET A 62 -1.91 22.17 -7.37
CA MET A 62 -2.09 23.05 -6.19
C MET A 62 -2.54 22.27 -4.95
N VAL A 63 -3.17 21.11 -5.14
CA VAL A 63 -3.54 20.19 -4.04
C VAL A 63 -2.31 19.75 -3.24
N LEU A 64 -1.13 19.73 -3.85
CA LEU A 64 0.14 19.34 -3.23
C LEU A 64 0.90 20.54 -2.62
N ASP A 65 0.41 21.78 -2.71
CA ASP A 65 1.04 22.95 -2.08
C ASP A 65 1.13 22.82 -0.55
N ALA A 66 0.17 22.12 0.05
CA ALA A 66 0.16 21.85 1.50
C ALA A 66 1.07 20.67 1.91
N SER A 67 1.70 19.98 0.95
CA SER A 67 2.54 18.82 1.23
C SER A 67 3.96 19.22 1.64
N ASN A 68 4.60 18.49 2.58
CA ASN A 68 6.01 18.69 2.89
C ASN A 68 6.88 18.13 1.74
N ALA A 69 7.01 18.90 0.66
CA ALA A 69 7.96 18.62 -0.38
C ALA A 69 9.37 19.05 0.05
N THR A 70 10.39 18.22 -0.19
CA THR A 70 11.79 18.54 0.12
C THR A 70 12.69 18.24 -1.06
N CYS A 71 13.54 19.19 -1.42
CA CYS A 71 14.56 19.01 -2.44
C CYS A 71 15.69 18.14 -1.91
N VAL A 72 16.03 17.11 -2.67
CA VAL A 72 17.10 16.18 -2.35
C VAL A 72 17.93 15.87 -3.59
N PHE A 73 19.09 15.28 -3.37
CA PHE A 73 19.93 14.72 -4.42
C PHE A 73 20.31 13.28 -4.12
N TRP A 74 20.64 12.54 -5.18
CA TRP A 74 21.04 11.15 -5.07
C TRP A 74 22.51 11.01 -4.70
N GLN A 75 22.78 10.28 -3.62
CA GLN A 75 24.11 9.92 -3.18
C GLN A 75 24.36 8.42 -3.43
N PRO A 76 25.21 8.07 -4.41
CA PRO A 76 25.61 6.68 -4.61
C PRO A 76 26.44 6.19 -3.41
N GLU A 77 26.06 5.08 -2.80
CA GLU A 77 26.87 4.44 -1.75
C GLU A 77 27.97 3.56 -2.37
N ALA A 78 29.17 3.64 -1.79
CA ALA A 78 30.32 2.84 -2.20
C ALA A 78 30.27 1.46 -1.53
N GLY A 79 29.46 0.54 -2.07
CA GLY A 79 29.34 -0.82 -1.55
C GLY A 79 28.73 -1.78 -2.57
N ALA A 80 29.22 -3.03 -2.61
CA ALA A 80 28.63 -4.07 -3.44
C ALA A 80 27.29 -4.52 -2.82
N GLY A 81 26.19 -3.92 -3.27
CA GLY A 81 24.82 -4.32 -2.91
C GLY A 81 23.91 -3.23 -2.33
N SER A 82 24.41 -2.01 -2.13
CA SER A 82 23.61 -0.87 -1.64
C SER A 82 23.18 0.03 -2.80
N THR A 83 21.89 0.35 -2.89
CA THR A 83 21.32 1.09 -4.03
C THR A 83 21.68 2.59 -4.01
N GLY A 84 22.12 3.17 -2.89
CA GLY A 84 22.33 4.62 -2.71
C GLY A 84 21.24 5.24 -1.83
N SER A 85 21.38 6.52 -1.49
CA SER A 85 20.46 7.23 -0.58
C SER A 85 20.17 8.66 -1.04
N TRP A 86 19.00 9.18 -0.65
CA TRP A 86 18.64 10.58 -0.87
C TRP A 86 19.20 11.46 0.24
N SER A 87 19.86 12.56 -0.12
CA SER A 87 20.40 13.53 0.84
C SER A 87 19.90 14.93 0.53
N LYS A 88 19.69 15.74 1.58
CA LYS A 88 19.31 17.17 1.49
C LYS A 88 20.54 18.09 1.48
N GLU A 89 21.74 17.55 1.68
CA GLU A 89 22.94 18.36 1.88
C GLU A 89 23.23 19.30 0.70
N GLY A 90 23.47 20.59 1.00
CA GLY A 90 23.76 21.61 0.00
C GLY A 90 22.56 22.02 -0.86
N CYS A 91 21.34 21.59 -0.53
CA CYS A 91 20.10 21.97 -1.20
C CYS A 91 19.10 22.66 -0.26
N GLU A 92 18.59 23.81 -0.68
CA GLU A 92 17.50 24.54 -0.02
C GLU A 92 16.21 24.41 -0.82
N THR A 93 15.08 24.30 -0.11
CA THR A 93 13.74 24.14 -0.69
C THR A 93 12.92 25.37 -0.44
N THR A 94 12.37 25.95 -1.50
CA THR A 94 11.44 27.08 -1.44
C THR A 94 10.11 26.66 -2.06
N HIS A 95 9.03 26.88 -1.33
CA HIS A 95 7.68 26.56 -1.80
C HIS A 95 7.05 27.79 -2.46
N ARG A 96 6.40 27.57 -3.60
CA ARG A 96 5.60 28.55 -4.31
C ARG A 96 4.32 27.86 -4.80
N GLU A 97 3.26 28.63 -5.01
CA GLU A 97 1.99 28.10 -5.53
C GLU A 97 2.21 27.31 -6.83
N GLY A 98 1.91 26.01 -6.79
CA GLY A 98 2.06 25.07 -7.90
C GLY A 98 3.51 24.75 -8.30
N THR A 99 4.52 25.14 -7.52
CA THR A 99 5.93 24.91 -7.85
C THR A 99 6.84 24.80 -6.63
N VAL A 100 7.67 23.77 -6.60
CA VAL A 100 8.79 23.65 -5.66
C VAL A 100 10.07 24.11 -6.35
N ILE A 101 10.78 25.05 -5.71
CA ILE A 101 12.05 25.60 -6.20
C ILE A 101 13.18 25.06 -5.32
N CYS A 102 14.16 24.42 -5.96
CA CYS A 102 15.34 23.87 -5.33
C CYS A 102 16.56 24.74 -5.65
N HIS A 103 17.28 25.18 -4.62
CA HIS A 103 18.56 25.87 -4.75
C HIS A 103 19.67 24.94 -4.26
N CYS A 104 20.47 24.40 -5.18
CA CYS A 104 21.54 23.46 -4.84
C CYS A 104 22.92 23.99 -5.23
N ASN A 105 23.92 23.79 -4.35
CA ASN A 105 25.29 24.28 -4.56
C ASN A 105 26.21 23.28 -5.29
N HIS A 106 25.66 22.22 -5.85
CA HIS A 106 26.39 21.17 -6.56
C HIS A 106 25.64 20.76 -7.83
N LEU A 107 26.27 19.94 -8.66
CA LEU A 107 25.68 19.37 -9.88
C LEU A 107 25.65 17.85 -9.77
N THR A 108 24.47 17.28 -9.59
CA THR A 108 24.24 15.84 -9.41
C THR A 108 22.87 15.42 -9.97
N TYR A 109 22.18 14.49 -9.34
CA TYR A 109 20.83 14.04 -9.68
C TYR A 109 19.85 14.50 -8.61
N PHE A 110 18.95 15.39 -8.96
CA PHE A 110 18.00 16.05 -8.07
C PHE A 110 16.60 15.46 -8.19
N ALA A 111 15.90 15.44 -7.08
CA ALA A 111 14.50 15.06 -7.00
C ALA A 111 13.81 15.87 -5.90
N VAL A 112 12.49 15.91 -5.94
CA VAL A 112 11.68 16.41 -4.84
C VAL A 112 11.02 15.21 -4.18
N LEU A 113 11.31 14.98 -2.91
CA LEU A 113 10.62 13.98 -2.11
C LEU A 113 9.38 14.59 -1.47
N LEU A 114 8.26 13.92 -1.67
CA LEU A 114 7.05 14.17 -0.90
C LEU A 114 7.22 13.46 0.45
N LEU A 115 7.50 14.21 1.51
CA LEU A 115 7.29 13.67 2.85
C LEU A 115 5.77 13.49 3.02
N PRO A 116 5.30 12.30 3.42
CA PRO A 116 3.88 12.11 3.69
C PRO A 116 3.46 13.04 4.83
N THR A 117 2.79 14.13 4.49
CA THR A 117 2.04 14.99 5.40
C THR A 117 0.56 14.64 5.37
N ASP A 118 0.23 13.38 5.18
CA ASP A 118 -1.08 12.87 5.57
C ASP A 118 -1.09 12.67 7.08
N THR A 119 -0.79 13.73 7.81
CA THR A 119 -0.96 13.79 9.25
C THR A 119 -2.45 13.92 9.51
N LEU A 120 -3.16 12.79 9.47
CA LEU A 120 -4.47 12.68 10.08
C LEU A 120 -4.36 13.28 11.48
N SER A 121 -5.23 14.23 11.82
CA SER A 121 -5.24 14.74 13.19
C SER A 121 -5.46 13.56 14.15
N PRO A 122 -4.82 13.55 15.33
CA PRO A 122 -4.96 12.45 16.27
C PRO A 122 -6.43 12.18 16.63
N ALA A 123 -7.26 13.22 16.67
CA ALA A 123 -8.70 13.10 16.84
C ALA A 123 -9.41 12.37 15.68
N GLN A 124 -9.01 12.61 14.44
CA GLN A 124 -9.56 11.90 13.27
C GLN A 124 -9.15 10.42 13.27
N LEU A 125 -7.87 10.14 13.56
CA LEU A 125 -7.38 8.76 13.62
C LEU A 125 -8.04 7.96 14.75
N ALA A 126 -8.21 8.57 15.92
CA ALA A 126 -8.95 7.98 17.03
C ALA A 126 -10.41 7.70 16.64
N SER A 127 -11.07 8.65 15.96
CA SER A 127 -12.46 8.50 15.52
C SER A 127 -12.62 7.34 14.52
N LEU A 128 -11.74 7.27 13.53
CA LEU A 128 -11.72 6.20 12.52
C LEU A 128 -11.47 4.84 13.16
N THR A 129 -10.49 4.76 14.07
CA THR A 129 -10.17 3.53 14.80
C THR A 129 -11.37 3.06 15.64
N TYR A 130 -12.05 3.99 16.31
CA TYR A 130 -13.21 3.70 17.14
C TYR A 130 -14.39 3.15 16.33
N ILE A 131 -14.73 3.83 15.21
CA ILE A 131 -15.81 3.40 14.31
C ILE A 131 -15.51 2.01 13.74
N SER A 132 -14.29 1.78 13.23
CA SER A 132 -13.91 0.49 12.66
C SER A 132 -13.88 -0.61 13.72
N THR A 133 -13.38 -0.34 14.92
CA THR A 133 -13.34 -1.35 16.00
C THR A 133 -14.75 -1.79 16.41
N ILE A 134 -15.68 -0.86 16.60
CA ILE A 134 -17.07 -1.18 16.96
C ILE A 134 -17.77 -1.89 15.81
N GLY A 135 -17.63 -1.37 14.59
CA GLY A 135 -18.24 -1.96 13.39
C GLY A 135 -17.79 -3.40 13.17
N CYS A 136 -16.47 -3.64 13.20
CA CYS A 136 -15.90 -4.98 13.04
C CYS A 136 -16.29 -5.91 14.19
N SER A 137 -16.34 -5.43 15.43
CA SER A 137 -16.75 -6.24 16.59
C SER A 137 -18.21 -6.68 16.47
N LEU A 138 -19.11 -5.76 16.13
CA LEU A 138 -20.53 -6.07 15.94
C LEU A 138 -20.73 -7.03 14.75
N SER A 139 -20.02 -6.79 13.64
CA SER A 139 -20.06 -7.66 12.46
C SER A 139 -19.54 -9.06 12.78
N ALA A 140 -18.40 -9.18 13.47
CA ALA A 140 -17.84 -10.46 13.88
C ALA A 140 -18.78 -11.22 14.83
N ALA A 141 -19.36 -10.54 15.82
CA ALA A 141 -20.30 -11.17 16.75
C ALA A 141 -21.57 -11.66 16.05
N ALA A 142 -22.13 -10.85 15.15
CA ALA A 142 -23.32 -11.21 14.37
C ALA A 142 -23.04 -12.40 13.44
N THR A 143 -21.96 -12.34 12.65
CA THR A 143 -21.58 -13.43 11.74
C THR A 143 -21.25 -14.72 12.49
N LEU A 144 -20.54 -14.64 13.62
CA LEU A 144 -20.27 -15.80 14.47
C LEU A 144 -21.58 -16.38 15.02
N CYS A 145 -22.49 -15.55 15.55
CA CYS A 145 -23.78 -16.01 16.04
C CYS A 145 -24.58 -16.71 14.94
N THR A 146 -24.66 -16.15 13.73
CA THR A 146 -25.32 -16.79 12.59
C THR A 146 -24.69 -18.14 12.24
N LEU A 147 -23.36 -18.21 12.17
CA LEU A 147 -22.65 -19.46 11.89
C LEU A 147 -22.93 -20.52 12.98
N LEU A 148 -22.86 -20.13 14.26
CA LEU A 148 -23.15 -21.04 15.38
C LEU A 148 -24.60 -21.49 15.37
N LEU A 149 -25.56 -20.60 15.13
CA LEU A 149 -26.97 -20.96 14.99
C LEU A 149 -27.15 -21.94 13.83
N CYS A 150 -26.57 -21.70 12.66
CA CYS A 150 -26.65 -22.63 11.53
C CYS A 150 -25.97 -23.98 11.81
N CYS A 151 -24.85 -24.00 12.53
CA CYS A 151 -24.14 -25.23 12.90
C CYS A 151 -24.83 -26.02 14.03
N PHE A 152 -25.33 -25.36 15.07
CA PHE A 152 -25.96 -25.99 16.24
C PHE A 152 -27.44 -26.28 16.07
N SER A 153 -28.18 -25.49 15.27
CA SER A 153 -29.60 -25.79 14.93
C SER A 153 -29.77 -27.05 14.07
N SER A 154 -28.66 -27.71 13.70
CA SER A 154 -28.61 -29.10 13.24
C SER A 154 -29.30 -30.10 14.18
N THR A 155 -29.63 -29.70 15.42
CA THR A 155 -30.53 -30.39 16.36
C THR A 155 -31.18 -29.40 17.35
N PRO A 156 -32.43 -29.55 17.83
CA PRO A 156 -33.71 -29.78 17.17
C PRO A 156 -34.73 -28.62 17.41
N CYS A 157 -35.32 -28.02 16.36
CA CYS A 157 -36.70 -27.46 16.26
C CYS A 157 -36.90 -26.61 14.98
N PRO A 158 -38.11 -26.48 14.38
CA PRO A 158 -39.11 -27.49 14.00
C PRO A 158 -38.89 -28.03 12.57
N PRO A 159 -39.36 -29.27 12.25
CA PRO A 159 -38.75 -30.15 11.26
C PRO A 159 -39.15 -29.99 9.78
N ALA A 160 -40.03 -29.06 9.40
CA ALA A 160 -40.53 -28.97 8.02
C ALA A 160 -39.73 -28.01 7.12
N SER A 161 -39.29 -26.86 7.65
CA SER A 161 -38.69 -25.77 6.84
C SER A 161 -37.16 -25.80 6.81
N CYS A 162 -36.52 -26.29 7.88
CA CYS A 162 -35.07 -26.20 8.06
C CYS A 162 -34.28 -27.26 7.27
N ARG A 163 -34.86 -28.45 7.07
CA ARG A 163 -34.20 -29.56 6.37
C ARG A 163 -34.05 -29.32 4.86
N GLN A 164 -34.94 -28.50 4.28
CA GLN A 164 -34.85 -28.05 2.90
C GLN A 164 -33.79 -26.93 2.77
N TRP A 165 -33.76 -26.01 3.73
CA TRP A 165 -32.86 -24.84 3.77
C TRP A 165 -31.36 -25.20 3.80
N LEU A 166 -30.98 -26.29 4.49
CA LEU A 166 -29.58 -26.76 4.56
C LEU A 166 -29.11 -27.51 3.29
N ARG A 167 -30.05 -27.89 2.42
CA ARG A 167 -29.76 -28.67 1.20
C ARG A 167 -29.57 -27.78 -0.02
N ASP A 168 -29.94 -26.50 0.08
CA ASP A 168 -29.79 -25.53 -0.97
C ASP A 168 -28.34 -25.02 -1.06
N ASN A 169 -27.81 -25.00 -2.28
CA ASN A 169 -26.46 -24.51 -2.55
C ASN A 169 -26.31 -23.03 -2.17
N THR A 170 -27.39 -22.26 -2.23
CA THR A 170 -27.46 -20.86 -1.80
C THR A 170 -27.02 -20.68 -0.35
N THR A 171 -27.59 -21.45 0.57
CA THR A 171 -27.24 -21.40 2.00
C THR A 171 -25.77 -21.72 2.24
N LYS A 172 -25.23 -22.73 1.54
CA LYS A 172 -23.82 -23.11 1.67
C LYS A 172 -22.88 -22.01 1.17
N ILE A 173 -23.24 -21.31 0.09
CA ILE A 173 -22.48 -20.15 -0.42
C ILE A 173 -22.48 -19.02 0.61
N HIS A 174 -23.65 -18.67 1.17
CA HIS A 174 -23.72 -17.65 2.22
C HIS A 174 -22.92 -18.03 3.46
N MET A 175 -22.90 -19.31 3.87
CA MET A 175 -22.08 -19.77 4.99
C MET A 175 -20.58 -19.59 4.72
N HIS A 176 -20.11 -19.84 3.50
CA HIS A 176 -18.72 -19.58 3.14
C HIS A 176 -18.40 -18.08 3.08
N LEU A 177 -19.33 -17.23 2.61
CA LEU A 177 -19.18 -15.78 2.67
C LEU A 177 -19.09 -15.29 4.12
N LEU A 178 -19.98 -15.75 4.99
CA LEU A 178 -19.97 -15.42 6.43
C LEU A 178 -18.66 -15.87 7.09
N ALA A 179 -18.14 -17.04 6.74
CA ALA A 179 -16.84 -17.52 7.23
C ALA A 179 -15.67 -16.63 6.76
N ALA A 180 -15.68 -16.18 5.49
CA ALA A 180 -14.66 -15.26 4.97
C ALA A 180 -14.73 -13.88 5.64
N LEU A 181 -15.94 -13.36 5.87
CA LEU A 181 -16.15 -12.11 6.60
C LEU A 181 -15.73 -12.22 8.07
N LEU A 182 -16.00 -13.35 8.72
CA LEU A 182 -15.53 -13.59 10.09
C LEU A 182 -14.01 -13.61 10.14
N LEU A 183 -13.35 -14.31 9.22
CA LEU A 183 -11.88 -14.33 9.12
C LEU A 183 -11.30 -12.92 8.92
N LEU A 184 -11.90 -12.12 8.03
CA LEU A 184 -11.48 -10.74 7.78
C LEU A 184 -11.63 -9.87 9.03
N ASN A 185 -12.81 -9.88 9.68
CA ASN A 185 -13.07 -9.07 10.87
C ASN A 185 -12.20 -9.51 12.06
N CYS A 186 -12.01 -10.81 12.27
CA CYS A 186 -11.12 -11.31 13.31
C CYS A 186 -9.67 -10.88 13.05
N SER A 187 -9.18 -10.99 11.81
CA SER A 187 -7.83 -10.55 11.44
C SER A 187 -7.64 -9.05 11.67
N PHE A 188 -8.66 -8.24 11.37
CA PHE A 188 -8.65 -6.81 11.65
C PHE A 188 -8.62 -6.51 13.15
N LEU A 189 -9.46 -7.16 13.97
CA LEU A 189 -9.49 -6.95 15.43
C LEU A 189 -8.21 -7.43 16.12
N LEU A 190 -7.59 -8.51 15.63
CA LEU A 190 -6.32 -8.99 16.13
C LEU A 190 -5.13 -8.14 15.65
N SER A 191 -5.33 -7.22 14.70
CA SER A 191 -4.22 -6.55 14.06
C SER A 191 -3.39 -5.70 15.02
N THR A 192 -4.03 -4.80 15.77
CA THR A 192 -3.38 -3.93 16.75
C THR A 192 -2.64 -4.69 17.86
N PRO A 193 -3.24 -5.69 18.55
CA PRO A 193 -2.54 -6.40 19.61
C PRO A 193 -1.42 -7.31 19.08
N LEU A 194 -1.55 -7.88 17.87
CA LEU A 194 -0.49 -8.74 17.33
C LEU A 194 0.68 -7.92 16.76
N ALA A 195 0.41 -6.74 16.19
CA ALA A 195 1.45 -5.84 15.70
C ALA A 195 2.46 -5.45 16.80
N THR A 196 2.00 -5.21 18.02
CA THR A 196 2.86 -4.78 19.15
C THR A 196 3.62 -5.93 19.82
N SER A 197 3.24 -7.19 19.53
CA SER A 197 3.80 -8.36 20.22
C SER A 197 5.06 -8.92 19.56
N ALA A 198 5.03 -9.15 18.25
CA ALA A 198 6.15 -9.69 17.49
C ALA A 198 6.05 -9.34 16.01
N GLU A 199 7.18 -9.03 15.39
CA GLU A 199 7.27 -8.71 13.97
C GLU A 199 6.73 -9.84 13.08
N GLY A 200 7.05 -11.10 13.41
CA GLY A 200 6.54 -12.25 12.67
C GLY A 200 5.01 -12.38 12.73
N LEU A 201 4.40 -12.09 13.90
CA LEU A 201 2.95 -12.15 14.06
C LEU A 201 2.26 -11.04 13.27
N CYS A 202 2.83 -9.83 13.27
CA CYS A 202 2.41 -8.71 12.43
C CYS A 202 2.35 -9.13 10.95
N ARG A 203 3.45 -9.66 10.39
CA ARG A 203 3.47 -10.08 8.98
C ARG A 203 2.43 -11.15 8.66
N VAL A 204 2.23 -12.12 9.55
CA VAL A 204 1.22 -13.18 9.38
C VAL A 204 -0.19 -12.61 9.43
N THR A 205 -0.49 -11.72 10.37
CA THR A 205 -1.83 -11.11 10.47
C THR A 205 -2.13 -10.18 9.29
N ALA A 206 -1.15 -9.42 8.81
CA ALA A 206 -1.29 -8.63 7.58
C ALA A 206 -1.61 -9.52 6.36
N ALA A 207 -0.90 -10.65 6.22
CA ALA A 207 -1.17 -11.62 5.17
C ALA A 207 -2.57 -12.25 5.31
N LEU A 208 -2.99 -12.59 6.53
CA LEU A 208 -4.34 -13.11 6.80
C LEU A 208 -5.44 -12.09 6.49
N LEU A 209 -5.23 -10.82 6.80
CA LEU A 209 -6.16 -9.75 6.48
C LEU A 209 -6.29 -9.57 4.96
N HIS A 210 -5.17 -9.55 4.23
CA HIS A 210 -5.18 -9.49 2.76
C HIS A 210 -5.88 -10.71 2.16
N ALA A 211 -5.57 -11.93 2.64
CA ALA A 211 -6.23 -13.15 2.18
C ALA A 211 -7.74 -13.13 2.50
N GLY A 212 -8.14 -12.73 3.71
CA GLY A 212 -9.53 -12.62 4.12
C GLY A 212 -10.33 -11.65 3.26
N LEU A 213 -9.75 -10.50 2.92
CA LEU A 213 -10.36 -9.51 2.04
C LEU A 213 -10.63 -10.07 0.64
N LEU A 214 -9.60 -10.68 0.02
CA LEU A 214 -9.73 -11.28 -1.30
C LEU A 214 -10.71 -12.45 -1.32
N CYS A 215 -10.70 -13.30 -0.28
CA CYS A 215 -11.68 -14.37 -0.11
C CYS A 215 -13.11 -13.81 0.01
N ALA A 216 -13.33 -12.76 0.81
CA ALA A 216 -14.66 -12.15 0.95
C ALA A 216 -15.15 -11.57 -0.38
N LEU A 217 -14.30 -10.85 -1.12
CA LEU A 217 -14.61 -10.33 -2.46
C LEU A 217 -14.95 -11.47 -3.44
N ALA A 218 -14.15 -12.54 -3.44
CA ALA A 218 -14.38 -13.69 -4.32
C ALA A 218 -15.69 -14.44 -3.98
N TRP A 219 -16.03 -14.56 -2.70
CA TRP A 219 -17.31 -15.14 -2.26
C TRP A 219 -18.50 -14.25 -2.57
N MET A 220 -18.38 -12.92 -2.45
CA MET A 220 -19.42 -12.00 -2.91
C MET A 220 -19.63 -12.09 -4.42
N ALA A 221 -18.55 -12.21 -5.21
CA ALA A 221 -18.65 -12.44 -6.65
C ALA A 221 -19.29 -13.79 -6.98
N ALA A 222 -18.96 -14.86 -6.24
CA ALA A 222 -19.56 -16.17 -6.39
C ALA A 222 -21.06 -16.16 -6.05
N GLU A 223 -21.45 -15.43 -5.01
CA GLU A 223 -22.86 -15.23 -4.64
C GLU A 223 -23.61 -14.46 -5.74
N ALA A 224 -23.04 -13.36 -6.24
CA ALA A 224 -23.62 -12.59 -7.35
C ALA A 224 -23.78 -13.44 -8.63
N PHE A 225 -22.78 -14.26 -8.95
CA PHE A 225 -22.87 -15.21 -10.07
C PHE A 225 -23.96 -16.27 -9.83
N HIS A 226 -24.09 -16.78 -8.61
CA HIS A 226 -25.13 -17.73 -8.27
C HIS A 226 -26.54 -17.13 -8.40
N LEU A 227 -26.75 -15.90 -7.92
CA LEU A 227 -28.00 -15.16 -8.08
C LEU A 227 -28.33 -14.90 -9.55
N LEU A 228 -27.32 -14.56 -10.36
CA LEU A 228 -27.48 -14.39 -11.80
C LEU A 228 -27.96 -15.67 -12.49
N LEU A 229 -27.40 -16.83 -12.11
CA LEU A 229 -27.83 -18.13 -12.63
C LEU A 229 -29.29 -18.43 -12.25
N LEU A 230 -29.69 -18.15 -11.00
CA LEU A 230 -31.07 -18.34 -10.54
C LEU A 230 -32.07 -17.45 -11.28
N LEU A 231 -31.67 -16.22 -11.63
CA LEU A 231 -32.54 -15.27 -12.35
C LEU A 231 -32.68 -15.59 -13.84
N VAL A 232 -31.57 -15.88 -14.51
CA VAL A 232 -31.53 -15.99 -15.98
C VAL A 232 -31.91 -17.40 -16.47
N LYS A 233 -31.64 -18.44 -15.67
CA LYS A 233 -31.70 -19.83 -16.12
C LYS A 233 -32.81 -20.60 -15.41
N VAL A 234 -34.04 -20.46 -15.94
CA VAL A 234 -35.27 -21.11 -15.44
C VAL A 234 -35.23 -22.65 -15.53
N TYR A 235 -34.33 -23.24 -16.32
CA TYR A 235 -34.14 -24.69 -16.42
C TYR A 235 -33.01 -25.18 -15.50
N ASN A 236 -33.27 -26.26 -14.76
CA ASN A 236 -32.38 -26.89 -13.77
C ASN A 236 -30.99 -27.24 -14.34
N VAL A 237 -30.02 -26.33 -14.23
CA VAL A 237 -28.63 -26.60 -14.60
C VAL A 237 -27.95 -27.31 -13.44
N TYR A 238 -27.92 -28.64 -13.51
CA TYR A 238 -27.12 -29.45 -12.59
C TYR A 238 -25.64 -29.42 -13.01
N ILE A 239 -24.85 -28.56 -12.36
CA ILE A 239 -23.39 -28.57 -12.51
C ILE A 239 -22.82 -29.54 -11.47
N GLN A 240 -22.24 -30.65 -11.93
CA GLN A 240 -21.59 -31.61 -11.05
C GLN A 240 -20.42 -30.93 -10.29
N HIS A 241 -20.37 -31.14 -8.97
CA HIS A 241 -19.40 -30.53 -8.06
C HIS A 241 -19.34 -28.99 -8.09
N TYR A 242 -20.48 -28.31 -8.32
CA TYR A 242 -20.58 -26.84 -8.37
C TYR A 242 -19.90 -26.12 -7.20
N LEU A 243 -20.25 -26.50 -5.96
CA LEU A 243 -19.68 -25.89 -4.75
C LEU A 243 -18.17 -26.10 -4.63
N LEU A 244 -17.66 -27.27 -5.01
CA LEU A 244 -16.23 -27.54 -4.99
C LEU A 244 -15.47 -26.59 -5.92
N LYS A 245 -16.00 -26.35 -7.13
CA LYS A 245 -15.40 -25.40 -8.09
C LYS A 245 -15.40 -23.98 -7.55
N LEU A 246 -16.50 -23.54 -6.94
CA LEU A 246 -16.57 -22.23 -6.29
C LEU A 246 -15.60 -22.12 -5.12
N CYS A 247 -15.48 -23.14 -4.28
CA CYS A 247 -14.52 -23.16 -3.18
C CYS A 247 -13.07 -23.08 -3.68
N LEU A 248 -12.71 -23.83 -4.73
CA LEU A 248 -11.38 -23.77 -5.34
C LEU A 248 -11.07 -22.37 -5.90
N PHE A 249 -12.06 -21.71 -6.50
CA PHE A 249 -11.90 -20.35 -6.98
C PHE A 249 -11.81 -19.34 -5.83
N ALA A 250 -12.79 -19.30 -4.93
CA ALA A 250 -12.95 -18.25 -3.94
C ALA A 250 -12.05 -18.40 -2.70
N TRP A 251 -11.59 -19.60 -2.36
CA TRP A 251 -10.55 -19.79 -1.35
C TRP A 251 -9.18 -20.00 -1.98
N GLY A 252 -9.08 -20.84 -3.02
CA GLY A 252 -7.79 -21.25 -3.58
C GLY A 252 -7.05 -20.12 -4.29
N LEU A 253 -7.71 -19.37 -5.17
CA LEU A 253 -7.04 -18.31 -5.93
C LEU A 253 -6.56 -17.15 -5.04
N PRO A 254 -7.37 -16.60 -4.12
CA PRO A 254 -6.92 -15.61 -3.13
C PRO A 254 -5.76 -16.08 -2.25
N THR A 255 -5.85 -17.28 -1.69
CA THR A 255 -4.80 -17.81 -0.80
C THR A 255 -3.51 -18.07 -1.56
N LEU A 256 -3.58 -18.60 -2.78
CA LEU A 256 -2.41 -18.80 -3.62
C LEU A 256 -1.73 -17.48 -3.97
N ALA A 257 -2.50 -16.45 -4.32
CA ALA A 257 -1.96 -15.12 -4.63
C ALA A 257 -1.22 -14.53 -3.42
N VAL A 258 -1.83 -14.59 -2.23
CA VAL A 258 -1.19 -14.08 -1.00
C VAL A 258 0.04 -14.89 -0.60
N VAL A 259 -0.02 -16.23 -0.70
CA VAL A 259 1.15 -17.09 -0.43
C VAL A 259 2.29 -16.76 -1.39
N ALA A 260 2.01 -16.54 -2.68
CA ALA A 260 3.02 -16.12 -3.64
C ALA A 260 3.66 -14.78 -3.23
N VAL A 261 2.85 -13.76 -2.92
CA VAL A 261 3.37 -12.46 -2.47
C VAL A 261 4.19 -12.61 -1.19
N PHE A 262 3.70 -13.39 -0.21
CA PHE A 262 4.38 -13.61 1.06
C PHE A 262 5.73 -14.33 0.90
N VAL A 263 5.84 -15.26 -0.05
CA VAL A 263 7.09 -16.00 -0.31
C VAL A 263 8.08 -15.18 -1.12
N PHE A 264 7.62 -14.53 -2.21
CA PHE A 264 8.50 -13.83 -3.15
C PHE A 264 8.85 -12.42 -2.72
N ARG A 265 7.97 -11.73 -1.97
CA ARG A 265 8.18 -10.37 -1.48
C ARG A 265 7.81 -10.24 -0.01
N ARG A 266 8.64 -10.82 0.85
CA ARG A 266 8.46 -10.77 2.32
C ARG A 266 8.39 -9.35 2.87
N ASP A 267 9.07 -8.41 2.22
CA ASP A 267 9.14 -7.01 2.67
C ASP A 267 7.85 -6.22 2.35
N THR A 268 6.89 -6.81 1.62
CA THR A 268 5.60 -6.15 1.32
C THR A 268 4.64 -6.20 2.50
N TYR A 269 4.80 -7.16 3.41
CA TYR A 269 4.02 -7.26 4.64
C TYR A 269 4.91 -6.84 5.81
N GLY A 270 4.60 -5.70 6.42
CA GLY A 270 5.40 -5.09 7.48
C GLY A 270 4.60 -4.04 8.24
N TYR A 271 5.27 -3.29 9.11
CA TYR A 271 4.63 -2.23 9.89
C TYR A 271 4.23 -1.06 9.00
N HIS A 272 2.98 -0.62 9.10
CA HIS A 272 2.51 0.58 8.40
C HIS A 272 2.19 1.70 9.41
N THR A 273 3.19 2.52 9.71
CA THR A 273 3.03 3.60 10.71
C THR A 273 2.22 4.75 10.14
N ILE A 274 1.01 4.97 10.67
CA ILE A 274 0.24 6.19 10.37
C ILE A 274 0.76 7.28 11.31
N SER A 275 1.48 8.25 10.75
CA SER A 275 2.06 9.36 11.51
C SER A 275 1.06 10.51 11.62
N THR A 276 0.82 11.01 12.84
CA THR A 276 -0.04 12.17 13.09
C THR A 276 0.78 13.43 13.36
N SER A 277 0.18 14.62 13.18
CA SER A 277 0.87 15.93 13.25
C SER A 277 1.43 16.26 14.63
N GLU A 278 0.97 15.58 15.66
CA GLU A 278 1.35 15.80 17.06
C GLU A 278 2.26 14.70 17.62
N GLY A 279 2.87 13.86 16.75
CA GLY A 279 3.79 12.81 17.20
C GLY A 279 3.11 11.61 17.86
N TYR A 280 1.78 11.51 17.79
CA TYR A 280 1.06 10.30 18.20
C TYR A 280 1.13 9.26 17.09
N THR A 281 1.84 8.16 17.35
CA THR A 281 1.99 7.03 16.42
C THR A 281 1.03 5.92 16.81
N ASN A 282 -0.01 5.68 16.00
CA ASN A 282 -0.72 4.41 16.06
C ASN A 282 -0.10 3.46 15.04
N VAL A 283 0.46 2.36 15.54
CA VAL A 283 0.98 1.29 14.70
C VAL A 283 -0.21 0.41 14.31
N THR A 284 -0.73 0.63 13.13
CA THR A 284 -1.67 -0.28 12.47
C THR A 284 -0.92 -1.03 11.36
N MET A 285 -1.43 -2.20 10.96
CA MET A 285 -0.87 -2.97 9.84
C MET A 285 -1.35 -2.45 8.50
#